data_AF-A0A7J9LS77-F1
#
_entry.id   AF-A0A7J9LS77-F1
#
_cell.length_a   1.000
_cell.length_b   1.000
_cell.length_c   1.000
_cell.angle_alpha   90.00
_cell.angle_beta   90.00
_cell.angle_gamma   90.00
#
_symmetry.space_group_name_H-M   'P 1'
#
loop_
_entity.id
_entity.type
_entity.pdbx_description
1 polymer ?
#
loop_
_entity_poly.entity_id
_entity_poly.type
_entity_poly.pdbx_seq_one_letter_code
_entity_poly.pdbx_strand_id
1 'polypeptide(L)'
;MWVYYGIVKPNSILVATINGFGAVLELVYVTIFLIFAPPRTRAITATLFGVLDVVFPIGAVLVTQIFCNREMQIDVSGFLSLLFSVATYGSPLSIMKTVVRTKSVEYMPFLLSFILFVNGLTWTVYAVLTNDWFIG
;
A
#
# COMPACT_ATOMS: atom_id res chain seq x y z
N MET A 1 -1.65 6.35 1.71
CA MET A 1 -0.54 7.33 1.84
C MET A 1 0.10 7.68 0.49
N TRP A 2 0.41 6.71 -0.38
CA TRP A 2 1.01 6.98 -1.70
C TRP A 2 0.26 7.97 -2.59
N VAL A 3 -1.08 7.98 -2.54
CA VAL A 3 -1.89 8.99 -3.25
C VAL A 3 -1.54 10.40 -2.81
N TYR A 4 -1.45 10.63 -1.50
CA TYR A 4 -1.07 11.92 -0.95
C TYR A 4 0.38 12.29 -1.31
N TYR A 5 1.31 11.35 -1.18
CA TYR A 5 2.70 11.54 -1.59
C TYR A 5 2.81 12.00 -3.05
N GLY A 6 2.14 11.31 -3.99
CA GLY A 6 2.19 11.64 -5.41
C GLY A 6 1.50 12.96 -5.79
N ILE A 7 0.57 13.47 -4.96
CA ILE A 7 -0.06 14.79 -5.13
C ILE A 7 0.85 15.90 -4.58
N VAL A 8 1.51 15.64 -3.45
CA VAL A 8 2.34 16.64 -2.78
C VAL A 8 3.70 16.76 -3.48
N LYS A 9 4.29 15.66 -3.92
CA LYS A 9 5.58 15.68 -4.60
C LYS A 9 5.45 16.09 -6.08
N PRO A 10 6.21 17.11 -6.53
CA PRO A 10 6.23 17.50 -7.94
C PRO A 10 6.64 16.33 -8.86
N ASN A 11 6.02 16.23 -10.02
CA ASN A 11 6.31 15.20 -11.05
C ASN A 11 6.06 13.73 -10.64
N SER A 12 5.38 13.49 -9.50
CA SER A 12 5.05 12.14 -9.01
C SER A 12 3.57 11.75 -9.19
N ILE A 13 2.86 12.42 -10.11
CA ILE A 13 1.42 12.19 -10.34
C ILE A 13 1.10 10.75 -10.74
N LEU A 14 2.01 10.05 -11.42
CA LEU A 14 1.86 8.65 -11.79
C LEU A 14 1.68 7.75 -10.55
N VAL A 15 2.40 8.05 -9.47
CA VAL A 15 2.27 7.35 -8.19
C VAL A 15 0.88 7.58 -7.61
N ALA A 16 0.36 8.81 -7.71
CA ALA A 16 -0.97 9.13 -7.20
C ALA A 16 -2.09 8.44 -7.99
N THR A 17 -1.99 8.39 -9.32
CA THR A 17 -3.05 7.80 -10.16
C THR A 17 -3.15 6.29 -9.99
N ILE A 18 -2.03 5.57 -10.01
CA ILE A 18 -2.03 4.11 -9.86
C ILE A 18 -2.46 3.67 -8.47
N ASN A 19 -2.00 4.36 -7.41
CA ASN A 19 -2.44 4.07 -6.04
C ASN A 19 -3.88 4.52 -5.79
N GLY A 20 -4.34 5.59 -6.46
CA GLY A 20 -5.73 6.03 -6.38
C GLY A 20 -6.68 5.00 -6.98
N PHE A 21 -6.32 4.44 -8.13
CA PHE A 21 -7.05 3.31 -8.71
C PHE A 21 -7.03 2.08 -7.79
N GLY A 22 -5.86 1.75 -7.22
CA GLY A 22 -5.72 0.68 -6.23
C GLY A 22 -6.64 0.87 -5.01
N ALA A 23 -6.72 2.09 -4.48
CA ALA A 23 -7.60 2.40 -3.36
C ALA A 23 -9.09 2.23 -3.70
N VAL A 24 -9.51 2.56 -4.93
CA VAL A 24 -10.89 2.31 -5.39
C VAL A 24 -11.17 0.80 -5.46
N LEU A 25 -10.24 0.01 -6.00
CA LEU A 25 -10.39 -1.45 -6.01
C LEU A 25 -10.43 -2.04 -4.60
N GLU A 26 -9.57 -1.57 -3.70
CA GLU A 26 -9.56 -1.97 -2.30
C GLU A 26 -10.89 -1.67 -1.61
N LEU A 27 -11.46 -0.49 -1.82
CA LEU A 27 -12.79 -0.13 -1.31
C LEU A 27 -13.87 -1.10 -1.81
N VAL A 28 -13.83 -1.48 -3.09
CA VAL A 28 -14.75 -2.48 -3.65
C VAL A 28 -14.55 -3.84 -2.96
N TYR A 29 -13.30 -4.30 -2.82
CA TYR A 29 -13.00 -5.57 -2.16
C TYR A 29 -13.42 -5.61 -0.69
N VAL A 30 -13.11 -4.56 0.08
CA VAL A 30 -13.49 -4.44 1.50
C VAL A 30 -15.00 -4.37 1.63
N THR A 31 -15.70 -3.63 0.76
CA THR A 31 -17.17 -3.55 0.78
C THR A 31 -17.79 -4.92 0.58
N ILE A 32 -17.35 -5.66 -0.45
CA ILE A 32 -17.81 -7.03 -0.69
C ILE A 32 -17.51 -7.91 0.53
N PHE A 33 -16.29 -7.85 1.07
CA PHE A 33 -15.90 -8.63 2.24
C PHE A 33 -16.81 -8.34 3.44
N LEU A 34 -17.10 -7.07 3.74
CA LEU A 34 -17.94 -6.68 4.87
C LEU A 34 -19.40 -7.09 4.70
N ILE A 35 -19.91 -7.18 3.46
CA ILE A 35 -21.25 -7.69 3.18
C ILE A 35 -21.36 -9.18 3.51
N PHE A 36 -20.36 -9.98 3.11
CA PHE A 36 -20.43 -11.44 3.19
C PHE A 36 -19.72 -12.07 4.41
N ALA A 37 -18.91 -11.32 5.15
CA ALA A 37 -18.15 -11.86 6.28
C ALA A 37 -19.03 -12.18 7.50
N PRO A 38 -18.70 -13.25 8.27
CA PRO A 38 -19.35 -13.54 9.55
C PRO A 38 -19.24 -12.36 10.54
N PRO A 39 -20.20 -12.17 11.47
CA PRO A 39 -20.29 -10.97 12.30
C PRO A 39 -19.00 -10.60 13.04
N ARG A 40 -18.29 -11.60 13.61
CA ARG A 40 -17.03 -11.38 14.33
C ARG A 40 -15.92 -10.87 13.40
N THR A 41 -15.69 -11.55 12.29
CA THR A 41 -14.67 -11.17 11.30
C THR A 41 -14.99 -9.82 10.68
N ARG A 42 -16.27 -9.59 10.34
CA ARG A 42 -16.76 -8.31 9.82
C ARG A 42 -16.46 -7.15 10.77
N ALA A 43 -16.74 -7.30 12.06
CA ALA A 43 -16.48 -6.26 13.04
C ALA A 43 -14.98 -5.95 13.19
N ILE A 44 -14.12 -6.98 13.20
CA ILE A 44 -12.67 -6.81 13.26
C ILE A 44 -12.17 -6.09 12.01
N THR A 45 -12.54 -6.57 10.82
CA THR A 45 -12.10 -5.96 9.55
C THR A 45 -12.62 -4.53 9.40
N ALA A 46 -13.88 -4.25 9.74
CA ALA A 46 -14.43 -2.90 9.70
C ALA A 46 -13.68 -1.94 10.65
N THR A 47 -13.32 -2.42 11.84
CA THR A 47 -12.55 -1.63 12.81
C THR A 47 -11.14 -1.35 12.29
N LEU A 48 -10.45 -2.38 11.80
CA LEU A 48 -9.10 -2.22 11.25
C LEU A 48 -9.10 -1.27 10.06
N PHE A 49 -10.02 -1.45 9.12
CA PHE A 49 -10.16 -0.57 7.96
C PHE A 49 -10.48 0.87 8.37
N GLY A 50 -11.46 1.06 9.27
CA GLY A 50 -11.81 2.39 9.76
C GLY A 50 -10.65 3.10 10.45
N VAL A 51 -9.84 2.37 11.25
CA VAL A 51 -8.71 2.96 11.97
C VAL A 51 -7.50 3.19 11.06
N LEU A 52 -7.06 2.16 10.34
CA LEU A 52 -5.79 2.17 9.60
C LEU A 52 -5.89 2.78 8.21
N ASP A 53 -7.03 2.60 7.53
CA ASP A 53 -7.19 3.02 6.13
C ASP A 53 -8.00 4.33 5.99
N VAL A 54 -8.72 4.74 7.05
CA VAL A 54 -9.51 5.99 7.04
C VAL A 54 -9.00 7.00 8.06
N VAL A 55 -9.09 6.71 9.36
CA VAL A 55 -8.78 7.68 10.42
C VAL A 55 -7.30 8.05 10.41
N PHE A 56 -6.40 7.06 10.36
CA PHE A 56 -4.96 7.32 10.36
C PHE A 56 -4.51 8.15 9.14
N PRO A 57 -4.86 7.81 7.88
CA PRO A 57 -4.42 8.59 6.73
C PRO A 57 -5.00 10.00 6.71
N ILE A 58 -6.28 10.18 7.07
CA ILE A 58 -6.90 11.51 7.19
C ILE A 58 -6.17 12.33 8.26
N GLY A 59 -5.93 11.75 9.43
CA GLY A 59 -5.20 12.42 10.51
C GLY A 59 -3.79 12.82 10.09
N ALA A 60 -3.03 11.91 9.46
CA ALA A 60 -1.68 12.19 8.97
C ALA A 60 -1.67 13.31 7.92
N VAL A 61 -2.62 13.30 6.98
CA VAL A 61 -2.78 14.37 5.99
C VAL A 61 -3.11 15.70 6.66
N LEU A 62 -4.09 15.74 7.56
CA LEU A 62 -4.49 16.98 8.24
C LEU A 62 -3.35 17.56 9.09
N VAL A 63 -2.67 16.73 9.87
CA VAL A 63 -1.53 17.18 10.69
C VAL A 63 -0.42 17.75 9.80
N THR A 64 -0.07 17.07 8.72
CA THR A 64 0.98 17.56 7.82
C THR A 64 0.57 18.81 7.03
N GLN A 65 -0.71 18.97 6.69
CA GLN A 65 -1.20 20.20 6.03
C GLN A 65 -1.20 21.42 6.97
N ILE A 66 -1.51 21.21 8.25
CA ILE A 66 -1.60 22.31 9.23
C ILE A 66 -0.22 22.71 9.76
N PHE A 67 0.65 21.73 10.04
CA PHE A 67 1.87 21.95 10.82
C PHE A 67 3.18 21.82 10.02
N CYS A 68 3.15 21.28 8.80
CA CYS A 68 4.37 21.01 8.02
C CYS A 68 4.45 21.88 6.75
N ASN A 69 5.67 22.31 6.41
CA ASN A 69 5.95 22.91 5.10
C ASN A 69 5.95 21.84 3.99
N ARG A 70 6.04 22.27 2.73
CA ARG A 70 5.89 21.37 1.58
C ARG A 70 6.94 20.24 1.54
N GLU A 71 8.20 20.54 1.87
CA GLU A 71 9.27 19.54 1.91
C GLU A 71 9.00 18.48 2.99
N MET A 72 8.65 18.92 4.20
CA MET A 72 8.32 18.02 5.30
C MET A 72 7.04 17.19 5.02
N GLN A 73 6.07 17.74 4.27
CA GLN A 73 4.92 16.95 3.81
C GLN A 73 5.35 15.81 2.88
N ILE A 74 6.31 16.05 1.98
CA ILE A 74 6.86 15.02 1.07
C ILE A 74 7.59 13.95 1.89
N ASP A 75 8.47 14.35 2.80
CA ASP A 75 9.27 13.42 3.60
C ASP A 75 8.40 12.54 4.52
N VAL A 76 7.45 13.15 5.24
CA VAL A 76 6.56 12.41 6.15
C VAL A 76 5.66 11.47 5.37
N SER A 77 5.06 11.93 4.26
CA SER A 77 4.18 11.08 3.46
C SER A 77 4.95 9.97 2.74
N GLY A 78 6.17 10.24 2.27
CA GLY A 78 7.06 9.25 1.66
C GLY A 78 7.49 8.19 2.68
N PHE A 79 7.95 8.61 3.85
CA PHE A 79 8.35 7.71 4.94
C PHE A 79 7.20 6.82 5.40
N LEU A 80 6.02 7.39 5.66
CA LEU A 80 4.84 6.60 6.05
C LEU A 80 4.45 5.63 4.95
N SER A 81 4.45 6.06 3.69
CA SER A 81 4.11 5.18 2.56
C SER A 81 5.10 4.02 2.44
N LEU A 82 6.40 4.29 2.57
CA LEU A 82 7.44 3.27 2.60
C LEU A 82 7.23 2.28 3.74
N LEU A 83 6.94 2.76 4.96
CA LEU A 83 6.71 1.91 6.12
C LEU A 83 5.54 0.95 5.90
N PHE A 84 4.41 1.44 5.37
CA PHE A 84 3.26 0.59 5.04
C PHE A 84 3.60 -0.39 3.91
N SER A 85 4.28 0.06 2.85
CA SER A 85 4.74 -0.83 1.77
C SER A 85 5.59 -1.98 2.32
N VAL A 86 6.58 -1.68 3.17
CA VAL A 86 7.42 -2.70 3.79
C VAL A 86 6.60 -3.68 4.63
N ALA A 87 5.66 -3.18 5.42
CA ALA A 87 4.78 -4.01 6.25
C ALA A 87 3.95 -5.02 5.41
N THR A 88 3.51 -4.63 4.21
CA THR A 88 2.74 -5.53 3.33
C THR A 88 3.52 -6.77 2.88
N TYR A 89 4.87 -6.71 2.84
CA TYR A 89 5.70 -7.89 2.51
C TYR A 89 5.62 -9.00 3.57
N GLY A 90 5.07 -8.73 4.75
CA GLY A 90 4.76 -9.78 5.72
C GLY A 90 3.83 -10.87 5.16
N SER A 91 2.88 -10.50 4.29
CA SER A 91 1.95 -11.44 3.65
C SER A 91 2.65 -12.44 2.71
N PRO A 92 3.41 -12.03 1.67
CA PRO A 92 4.13 -12.96 0.80
C PRO A 92 5.18 -13.78 1.56
N LEU A 93 5.87 -13.21 2.57
CA LEU A 93 6.81 -13.98 3.40
C LEU A 93 6.11 -15.12 4.16
N SER A 94 4.89 -14.90 4.66
CA SER A 94 4.06 -15.93 5.29
C SER A 94 3.69 -17.05 4.30
N ILE A 95 3.38 -16.70 3.06
CA ILE A 95 3.11 -17.67 1.98
C ILE A 95 4.39 -18.46 1.66
N MET A 96 5.54 -17.81 1.51
CA MET A 96 6.82 -18.49 1.27
C MET A 96 7.14 -19.51 2.37
N LYS A 97 6.93 -19.13 3.64
CA LYS A 97 7.07 -20.06 4.77
C LYS A 97 6.16 -21.27 4.63
N THR A 98 4.92 -21.05 4.19
CA THR A 98 3.95 -22.13 3.93
C THR A 98 4.46 -23.05 2.81
N VAL A 99 4.89 -22.51 1.67
CA VAL A 99 5.44 -23.28 0.54
C VAL A 99 6.63 -24.15 0.97
N VAL A 100 7.57 -23.58 1.73
CA VAL A 100 8.75 -24.32 2.21
C VAL A 100 8.37 -25.47 3.15
N ARG A 101 7.35 -25.25 3.99
CA ARG A 101 6.86 -26.23 4.99
C ARG A 101 6.02 -27.33 4.34
N THR A 102 5.12 -26.98 3.44
CA THR A 102 4.21 -27.93 2.77
C THR A 102 4.81 -28.57 1.54
N LYS A 103 5.94 -28.05 1.04
CA LYS A 103 6.57 -28.46 -0.22
C LYS A 103 5.62 -28.38 -1.42
N SER A 104 4.64 -27.48 -1.36
CA SER A 104 3.63 -27.26 -2.39
C SER A 104 3.53 -25.78 -2.74
N VAL A 105 3.37 -25.47 -4.03
CA VAL A 105 3.19 -24.11 -4.57
C VAL A 105 1.72 -23.74 -4.77
N GLU A 106 0.78 -24.53 -4.23
CA GLU A 106 -0.67 -24.30 -4.37
C GLU A 106 -1.09 -22.87 -3.98
N TYR A 107 -0.49 -22.30 -2.93
CA TYR A 107 -0.76 -20.95 -2.44
C TYR A 107 0.11 -19.85 -3.09
N MET A 108 1.01 -20.22 -4.01
CA MET A 108 1.95 -19.30 -4.66
C MET A 108 1.95 -19.52 -6.19
N PRO A 109 0.92 -19.03 -6.91
CA PRO A 109 0.87 -19.15 -8.35
C PRO A 109 2.04 -18.40 -9.00
N PHE A 110 2.73 -19.07 -9.92
CA PHE A 110 3.93 -18.53 -10.58
C PHE A 110 3.66 -17.21 -11.31
N LEU A 111 2.56 -17.14 -12.08
CA LEU A 111 2.26 -15.95 -12.89
C LEU A 111 2.02 -14.70 -12.02
N LEU A 112 1.32 -14.85 -10.89
CA LEU A 112 1.12 -13.76 -9.94
C LEU A 112 2.46 -13.27 -9.38
N SER A 113 3.32 -14.22 -8.99
CA SER A 113 4.66 -13.93 -8.47
C SER A 113 5.53 -13.21 -9.50
N PHE A 114 5.46 -13.64 -10.76
CA PHE A 114 6.19 -13.03 -11.87
C PHE A 114 5.70 -11.60 -12.17
N ILE A 115 4.38 -11.37 -12.19
CA ILE A 115 3.81 -10.03 -12.39
C ILE A 115 4.21 -9.09 -11.25
N LEU A 116 4.17 -9.55 -10.00
CA LEU A 116 4.61 -8.75 -8.85
C LEU A 116 6.11 -8.43 -8.91
N PHE A 117 6.94 -9.36 -9.39
CA PHE A 117 8.37 -9.12 -9.62
C PHE A 117 8.61 -8.05 -10.68
N VAL A 118 7.95 -8.15 -11.85
CA VAL A 118 8.05 -7.15 -12.92
C VAL A 118 7.53 -5.78 -12.45
N ASN A 119 6.46 -5.76 -11.67
CA ASN A 119 5.94 -4.54 -11.06
C ASN A 119 6.98 -3.90 -10.13
N GLY A 120 7.60 -4.68 -9.23
CA GLY A 120 8.68 -4.22 -8.36
C GLY A 120 9.85 -3.64 -9.17
N LEU A 121 10.33 -4.38 -10.18
CA LEU A 121 11.40 -3.92 -11.06
C LEU A 121 11.05 -2.61 -11.78
N THR A 122 9.81 -2.48 -12.25
CA THR A 122 9.32 -1.27 -12.92
C THR A 122 9.36 -0.06 -11.99
N TRP A 123 8.90 -0.21 -10.74
CA TRP A 123 8.93 0.86 -9.75
C TRP A 123 10.34 1.21 -9.29
N THR A 124 11.23 0.22 -9.14
CA THR A 124 12.64 0.48 -8.84
C THR A 124 13.33 1.23 -9.99
N VAL A 125 13.08 0.87 -11.25
CA VAL A 125 13.60 1.64 -12.41
C VAL A 125 13.04 3.05 -12.41
N TYR A 126 11.73 3.22 -12.17
CA TYR A 126 11.11 4.55 -12.07
C TYR A 126 11.75 5.40 -10.96
N ALA A 127 12.00 4.80 -9.79
CA ALA A 127 12.65 5.46 -8.65
C ALA A 127 14.07 5.94 -9.00
N VAL A 128 14.88 5.10 -9.66
CA VAL A 128 16.23 5.46 -10.13
C VAL A 128 16.16 6.61 -11.14
N LEU A 129 15.25 6.55 -12.12
CA LEU A 129 15.09 7.59 -13.14
C LEU A 129 14.62 8.94 -12.57
N THR A 130 13.82 8.90 -11.49
CA THR A 130 13.27 10.10 -10.84
C THR A 130 14.11 10.58 -9.65
N ASN A 131 15.23 9.89 -9.35
CA ASN A 131 16.03 10.09 -8.14
C ASN A 131 15.17 10.13 -6.86
N ASP A 132 14.18 9.23 -6.81
CA ASP A 132 13.22 9.14 -5.72
C ASP A 132 13.46 7.90 -4.86
N TRP A 133 14.20 8.07 -3.77
CA TRP A 133 14.53 6.98 -2.84
C TRP A 133 13.33 6.44 -2.06
N PHE A 134 12.20 7.14 -2.01
CA PHE A 134 11.02 6.63 -1.29
C PHE A 134 10.28 5.56 -2.08
N ILE A 135 10.23 5.69 -3.42
CA ILE A 135 9.46 4.80 -4.30
C ILE A 135 10.18 3.47 -4.57
N GLY A 136 11.51 3.48 -4.52
CA GLY A 136 12.39 2.40 -4.97
C GLY A 136 12.41 1.16 -4.10
#